data_AF-A0A820LF52-F1
#
_entry.id   AF-A0A820LF52-F1
#
_cell.length_a   1.000
_cell.length_b   1.000
_cell.length_c   1.000
_cell.angle_alpha   90.00
_cell.angle_beta   90.00
_cell.angle_gamma   90.00
#
_symmetry.space_group_name_H-M   'P 1'
#
loop_
_entity.id
_entity.type
_entity.pdbx_description
1 polymer ?
#
loop_
_entity_poly.entity_id
_entity_poly.type
_entity_poly.pdbx_seq_one_letter_code
_entity_poly.pdbx_strand_id
1 'polypeptide(L)'
;MYFPKKSIFDNPPGFLNDPLPENITEHDVYLFLESRANSAKLITECSEKFHHSSECIDDDATNTRWPPYIVFGSDLLKTWYSSSYPQEYARVPRLYICEFCLKYMKCEQVYDRHRKTCTAFHPPANEIYHKDDLSVFEVDGNINRYY
;
A
#
# COMPACT_ATOMS: atom_id res chain seq x y z
N MET A 1 7.11 16.32 11.41
CA MET A 1 5.80 16.21 12.07
C MET A 1 5.14 14.97 11.51
N TYR A 2 4.89 13.97 12.36
CA TYR A 2 4.28 12.70 11.97
C TYR A 2 2.79 12.97 11.78
N PHE A 3 2.29 12.92 10.54
CA PHE A 3 0.86 12.89 10.32
C PHE A 3 0.41 11.43 10.52
N PRO A 4 -0.35 11.11 11.57
CA PRO A 4 -0.92 9.78 11.68
C PRO A 4 -1.83 9.59 10.47
N LYS A 5 -1.59 8.52 9.69
CA LYS A 5 -2.57 8.03 8.72
C LYS A 5 -3.84 7.77 9.53
N LYS A 6 -4.84 8.66 9.46
CA LYS A 6 -6.19 8.30 9.89
C LYS A 6 -6.58 7.18 8.95
N SER A 7 -6.68 5.96 9.47
CA SER A 7 -7.18 4.88 8.66
C SER A 7 -8.64 5.22 8.32
N ILE A 8 -9.08 4.84 7.12
CA ILE A 8 -10.49 4.93 6.73
C ILE A 8 -11.40 4.13 7.70
N PHE A 9 -10.81 3.37 8.62
CA PHE A 9 -11.46 2.57 9.65
C PHE A 9 -11.64 3.29 11.00
N ASP A 10 -10.98 4.44 11.24
CA ASP A 10 -10.94 5.06 12.57
C ASP A 10 -12.11 6.02 12.87
N ASN A 11 -12.99 6.27 11.90
CA ASN A 11 -14.25 6.95 12.15
C ASN A 11 -15.34 6.35 11.26
N PRO A 12 -16.35 5.64 11.82
CA PRO A 12 -17.54 5.39 11.04
C PRO A 12 -18.16 6.75 10.69
N PRO A 13 -18.40 7.06 9.40
CA PRO A 13 -19.25 8.20 9.06
C PRO A 13 -20.57 8.03 9.84
N GLY A 14 -21.09 9.11 10.41
CA GLY A 14 -22.17 9.14 11.40
C GLY A 14 -23.53 8.61 10.93
N PHE A 15 -23.60 7.36 10.47
CA PHE A 15 -24.79 6.67 9.98
C PHE A 15 -25.66 6.08 11.10
N LEU A 16 -25.28 6.23 12.37
CA LEU A 16 -26.04 5.64 13.47
C LEU A 16 -27.40 6.32 13.72
N ASN A 17 -27.65 7.50 13.14
CA ASN A 17 -28.86 8.28 13.40
C ASN A 17 -29.63 8.74 12.14
N ASP A 18 -29.17 8.38 10.93
CA ASP A 18 -29.85 8.76 9.69
C ASP A 18 -30.84 7.68 9.26
N PRO A 19 -32.08 8.01 8.83
CA PRO A 19 -33.01 7.03 8.30
C PRO A 19 -32.41 6.36 7.06
N LEU A 20 -32.59 5.03 6.97
CA LEU A 20 -32.07 4.24 5.86
C LEU A 20 -32.64 4.77 4.53
N PRO A 21 -31.82 4.88 3.47
CA PRO A 21 -32.29 5.28 2.15
C PRO A 21 -33.43 4.39 1.64
N GLU A 22 -34.32 4.98 0.87
CA GLU A 22 -35.46 4.26 0.29
C GLU A 22 -34.97 3.10 -0.59
N ASN A 23 -35.52 1.90 -0.37
CA ASN A 23 -35.13 0.60 -0.97
C ASN A 23 -33.92 -0.12 -0.34
N ILE A 24 -33.41 0.31 0.81
CA ILE A 24 -32.36 -0.43 1.55
C ILE A 24 -32.99 -1.14 2.75
N THR A 25 -32.90 -2.47 2.76
CA THR A 25 -33.42 -3.29 3.86
C THR A 25 -32.38 -3.44 4.97
N GLU A 26 -32.83 -3.81 6.16
CA GLU A 26 -31.94 -4.16 7.28
C GLU A 26 -30.96 -5.29 6.92
N HIS A 27 -31.34 -6.17 5.99
CA HIS A 27 -30.48 -7.24 5.50
C HIS A 27 -29.29 -6.71 4.68
N ASP A 28 -29.52 -5.69 3.86
CA ASP A 28 -28.47 -5.05 3.06
C ASP A 28 -27.45 -4.33 3.97
N VAL A 29 -27.94 -3.73 5.06
CA VAL A 29 -27.09 -3.13 6.10
C VAL A 29 -26.26 -4.19 6.81
N TYR A 30 -26.87 -5.34 7.17
CA TYR A 30 -26.16 -6.45 7.79
C TYR A 30 -25.05 -6.99 6.86
N LEU A 31 -25.37 -7.25 5.59
CA LEU A 31 -24.41 -7.71 4.59
C LEU A 31 -23.25 -6.71 4.41
N PHE A 32 -23.53 -5.41 4.40
CA PHE A 32 -22.50 -4.38 4.30
C PHE A 32 -21.57 -4.36 5.53
N LEU A 33 -22.12 -4.42 6.74
CA LEU A 33 -21.34 -4.42 7.98
C LEU A 33 -20.53 -5.71 8.13
N GLU A 34 -21.11 -6.86 7.80
CA GLU A 34 -20.42 -8.15 7.79
C GLU A 34 -19.29 -8.17 6.76
N SER A 35 -19.53 -7.66 5.55
CA SER A 35 -18.51 -7.54 4.50
C SER A 35 -17.33 -6.67 4.96
N ARG A 36 -17.61 -5.55 5.63
CA ARG A 36 -16.57 -4.67 6.20
C ARG A 36 -15.79 -5.37 7.31
N ALA A 37 -16.46 -6.07 8.23
CA ALA A 37 -15.83 -6.77 9.34
C ALA A 37 -14.95 -7.94 8.84
N ASN A 38 -15.44 -8.72 7.88
CA ASN A 38 -14.70 -9.83 7.28
C ASN A 38 -13.47 -9.33 6.50
N SER A 39 -13.61 -8.23 5.76
CA SER A 39 -12.48 -7.60 5.08
C SER A 39 -11.42 -7.13 6.07
N ALA A 40 -11.81 -6.47 7.16
CA ALA A 40 -10.88 -6.00 8.21
C ALA A 40 -10.15 -7.17 8.92
N LYS A 41 -10.85 -8.29 9.16
CA LYS A 41 -10.25 -9.51 9.70
C LYS A 41 -9.22 -10.12 8.74
N LEU A 42 -9.55 -10.24 7.46
CA LEU A 42 -8.63 -10.76 6.44
C LEU A 42 -7.36 -9.91 6.30
N ILE A 43 -7.49 -8.57 6.39
CA ILE A 43 -6.34 -7.66 6.39
C ILE A 43 -5.46 -7.90 7.62
N THR A 44 -6.04 -8.03 8.81
CA THR A 44 -5.30 -8.28 10.06
C THR A 44 -4.63 -9.65 10.05
N GLU A 45 -5.33 -10.70 9.63
CA GLU A 45 -4.78 -12.07 9.56
C GLU A 45 -3.66 -12.20 8.53
N CYS A 46 -3.69 -11.42 7.44
CA CYS A 46 -2.58 -11.33 6.49
C CYS A 46 -1.34 -10.69 7.13
N SER A 47 -1.53 -9.73 8.04
CA SER A 47 -0.46 -9.07 8.77
C SER A 47 0.19 -9.98 9.83
N GLU A 48 -0.57 -10.82 10.54
CA GLU A 48 -0.05 -11.64 11.64
C GLU A 48 0.69 -12.90 11.17
N LYS A 49 0.29 -13.50 10.04
CA LYS A 49 1.00 -14.65 9.45
C LYS A 49 2.37 -14.29 8.86
N PHE A 50 2.71 -13.00 8.83
CA PHE A 50 3.90 -12.47 8.16
C PHE A 50 5.18 -12.45 9.01
N HIS A 51 5.09 -12.70 10.32
CA HIS A 51 6.24 -12.65 11.24
C HIS A 51 6.92 -14.00 11.52
N HIS A 52 6.44 -15.13 10.97
CA HIS A 52 7.06 -16.45 11.23
C HIS A 52 7.19 -17.41 10.03
N SER A 53 7.37 -16.93 8.80
CA SER A 53 7.76 -17.83 7.71
C SER A 53 8.90 -17.28 6.86
N SER A 54 10.04 -17.93 7.02
CA SER A 54 11.21 -17.84 6.14
C SER A 54 10.95 -18.52 4.78
N GLU A 55 9.79 -19.15 4.54
CA GLU A 55 9.48 -19.79 3.26
C GLU A 55 7.97 -19.67 2.99
N CYS A 56 7.57 -18.89 1.99
CA CYS A 56 6.27 -19.04 1.36
C CYS A 56 6.45 -19.91 0.12
N ILE A 57 6.04 -21.18 0.23
CA ILE A 57 5.80 -22.05 -0.92
C ILE A 57 4.43 -21.65 -1.47
N ASP A 58 4.42 -20.93 -2.58
CA ASP A 58 3.21 -20.65 -3.36
C ASP A 58 2.96 -21.82 -4.34
N ASP A 59 1.79 -22.48 -4.24
CA ASP A 59 1.25 -23.49 -5.18
C ASP A 59 0.84 -22.87 -6.55
N ASP A 60 1.69 -22.05 -7.16
CA ASP A 60 1.54 -21.55 -8.54
C ASP A 60 2.87 -21.71 -9.28
N ALA A 61 3.18 -22.95 -9.62
CA ALA A 61 4.42 -23.37 -10.27
C ALA A 61 4.60 -22.87 -11.72
N THR A 62 3.74 -21.98 -12.24
CA THR A 62 3.71 -21.64 -13.67
C THR A 62 4.09 -20.19 -14.02
N ASN A 63 4.28 -19.28 -13.05
CA ASN A 63 4.66 -17.90 -13.37
C ASN A 63 5.72 -17.33 -12.41
N THR A 64 6.99 -17.64 -12.69
CA THR A 64 8.12 -17.01 -11.99
C THR A 64 8.18 -15.52 -12.33
N ARG A 65 7.78 -14.68 -11.36
CA ARG A 65 7.79 -13.21 -11.47
C ARG A 65 9.01 -12.60 -10.78
N TRP A 66 9.50 -11.50 -11.34
CA TRP A 66 10.72 -10.83 -10.89
C TRP A 66 10.48 -9.33 -10.76
N PRO A 67 10.60 -8.73 -9.56
CA PRO A 67 10.62 -9.38 -8.24
C PRO A 67 9.26 -10.04 -7.90
N PRO A 68 9.21 -11.10 -7.07
CA PRO A 68 7.94 -11.73 -6.71
C PRO A 68 7.12 -10.90 -5.72
N TYR A 69 7.78 -10.18 -4.81
CA TYR A 69 7.14 -9.33 -3.81
C TYR A 69 7.79 -7.95 -3.71
N ILE A 70 6.99 -6.94 -3.38
CA ILE A 70 7.41 -5.56 -3.16
C ILE A 70 6.90 -5.11 -1.79
N VAL A 71 7.75 -4.49 -0.99
CA VAL A 71 7.36 -3.78 0.23
C VAL A 71 7.21 -2.30 -0.10
N PHE A 72 6.03 -1.75 0.15
CA PHE A 72 5.71 -0.35 -0.10
C PHE A 72 5.05 0.26 1.14
N GLY A 73 5.74 1.20 1.80
CA GLY A 73 5.28 1.74 3.07
C GLY A 73 5.25 0.67 4.16
N SER A 74 4.05 0.38 4.69
CA SER A 74 3.75 -0.70 5.65
C SER A 74 3.29 -2.00 4.99
N ASP A 75 3.04 -1.98 3.68
CA ASP A 75 2.29 -3.03 3.01
C ASP A 75 3.23 -3.91 2.19
N LEU A 76 2.92 -5.21 2.15
CA LEU A 76 3.59 -6.15 1.25
C LEU A 76 2.66 -6.50 0.09
N LEU A 77 3.16 -6.30 -1.12
CA LEU A 77 2.45 -6.50 -2.35
C LEU A 77 3.03 -7.71 -3.09
N LYS A 78 2.15 -8.64 -3.49
CA LYS A 78 2.50 -9.72 -4.44
C LYS A 78 2.42 -9.16 -5.86
N THR A 79 3.48 -9.33 -6.64
CA THR A 79 3.50 -8.81 -8.02
C THR A 79 2.61 -9.63 -8.95
N TRP A 80 1.93 -8.94 -9.87
CA TRP A 80 1.14 -9.60 -10.92
C TRP A 80 1.98 -9.90 -12.17
N TYR A 81 2.95 -9.04 -12.47
CA TYR A 81 3.83 -9.13 -13.63
C TYR A 81 5.28 -8.87 -13.23
N SER A 82 6.22 -9.41 -14.00
CA SER A 82 7.64 -9.06 -13.87
C SER A 82 7.88 -7.62 -14.31
N SER A 83 8.72 -6.90 -13.57
CA SER A 83 9.15 -5.55 -13.90
C SER A 83 10.63 -5.52 -14.27
N SER A 84 11.02 -4.66 -15.20
CA SER A 84 12.37 -4.54 -15.74
C SER A 84 13.33 -3.80 -14.79
N TYR A 85 13.35 -4.18 -13.53
CA TYR A 85 14.38 -3.71 -12.60
C TYR A 85 15.75 -4.28 -12.99
N PRO A 86 16.85 -3.59 -12.66
CA PRO A 86 18.19 -4.14 -12.84
C PRO A 86 18.29 -5.52 -12.16
N GLN A 87 19.07 -6.42 -12.77
CA GLN A 87 19.09 -7.83 -12.41
C GLN A 87 19.32 -8.05 -10.91
N GLU A 88 20.20 -7.26 -10.32
CA GLU A 88 20.57 -7.33 -8.91
C GLU A 88 19.45 -6.90 -7.94
N TYR A 89 18.35 -6.33 -8.44
CA TYR A 89 17.14 -5.99 -7.70
C TYR A 89 15.94 -6.86 -8.11
N ALA A 90 15.81 -7.21 -9.39
CA ALA A 90 14.71 -8.06 -9.85
C ALA A 90 14.73 -9.45 -9.20
N ARG A 91 15.92 -9.94 -8.81
CA ARG A 91 16.12 -11.26 -8.18
C ARG A 91 15.94 -11.30 -6.67
N VAL A 92 15.71 -10.15 -6.01
CA VAL A 92 15.51 -10.19 -4.55
C VAL A 92 14.12 -10.75 -4.24
N PRO A 93 13.96 -11.53 -3.15
CA PRO A 93 12.67 -12.10 -2.78
C PRO A 93 11.66 -11.01 -2.40
N ARG A 94 12.13 -9.89 -1.85
CA ARG A 94 11.32 -8.72 -1.50
C ARG A 94 12.09 -7.46 -1.90
N LEU A 95 11.54 -6.68 -2.82
CA LEU A 95 12.08 -5.37 -3.19
C LEU A 95 11.44 -4.29 -2.32
N TYR A 96 12.24 -3.44 -1.69
CA TYR A 96 11.73 -2.39 -0.80
C TYR A 96 11.68 -1.06 -1.56
N ILE A 97 10.52 -0.40 -1.58
CA ILE A 97 10.32 0.86 -2.30
C ILE A 97 9.79 1.92 -1.31
N CYS A 98 10.40 3.10 -1.33
CA CYS A 98 9.94 4.23 -0.52
C CYS A 98 8.59 4.76 -1.03
N GLU A 99 7.64 4.99 -0.12
CA GLU A 99 6.30 5.51 -0.47
C GLU A 99 6.31 6.96 -0.98
N PHE A 100 7.37 7.71 -0.71
CA PHE A 100 7.47 9.13 -1.10
C PHE A 100 8.41 9.38 -2.27
N CYS A 101 9.65 8.89 -2.21
CA CYS A 101 10.62 9.17 -3.27
C CYS A 101 10.74 8.06 -4.33
N LEU A 102 9.96 6.98 -4.19
CA LEU A 102 9.95 5.80 -5.07
C LEU A 102 11.31 5.10 -5.26
N LYS A 103 12.33 5.49 -4.50
CA LYS A 103 13.63 4.82 -4.50
C LYS A 103 13.48 3.37 -4.06
N TYR A 104 14.02 2.46 -4.86
CA TYR A 104 14.06 1.03 -4.58
C TYR A 104 15.36 0.61 -3.86
N MET A 105 15.27 -0.40 -3.00
CA MET A 105 16.33 -0.88 -2.11
C MET A 105 16.27 -2.41 -1.98
N LYS A 106 17.43 -3.05 -1.80
CA LYS A 106 17.54 -4.52 -1.77
C LYS A 106 17.22 -5.16 -0.42
N CYS A 107 17.34 -4.41 0.67
CA CYS A 107 17.25 -4.95 2.01
C CYS A 107 16.58 -3.98 2.98
N GLU A 108 15.88 -4.55 3.97
CA GLU A 108 15.11 -3.85 4.99
C GLU A 108 15.95 -2.82 5.77
N GLN A 109 17.17 -3.18 6.20
CA GLN A 109 18.03 -2.27 6.96
C GLN A 109 18.34 -0.95 6.22
N VAL A 110 18.51 -1.02 4.90
CA VAL A 110 18.75 0.16 4.05
C VAL A 110 17.46 0.95 3.88
N TYR A 111 16.34 0.25 3.71
CA TYR A 111 15.00 0.85 3.67
C TYR A 111 14.67 1.62 4.94
N ASP A 112 14.92 1.05 6.12
CA ASP A 112 14.66 1.69 7.40
C ASP A 112 15.53 2.92 7.62
N ARG A 113 16.83 2.84 7.28
CA ARG A 113 17.71 4.02 7.33
C ARG A 113 17.23 5.09 6.36
N HIS A 114 16.79 4.71 5.17
CA HIS A 114 16.25 5.64 4.20
C HIS A 114 14.98 6.30 4.73
N ARG A 115 14.00 5.56 5.27
CA ARG A 115 12.78 6.12 5.86
C ARG A 115 13.07 7.14 6.97
N LYS A 116 14.11 6.91 7.77
CA LYS A 116 14.53 7.82 8.84
C LYS A 116 15.20 9.11 8.34
N THR A 117 15.77 9.09 7.14
CA THR A 117 16.58 10.20 6.60
C THR A 117 15.98 10.85 5.35
N CYS A 118 14.96 10.23 4.76
CA CYS A 118 14.26 10.76 3.60
C CYS A 118 13.50 12.02 3.98
N THR A 119 13.68 13.07 3.19
CA THR A 119 13.02 14.37 3.36
C THR A 119 11.78 14.53 2.48
N ALA A 120 11.51 13.57 1.60
CA ALA A 120 10.32 13.60 0.75
C ALA A 120 9.09 13.12 1.53
N PHE A 121 8.03 13.92 1.48
CA PHE A 121 6.72 13.63 2.10
C PHE A 121 5.56 13.70 1.10
N HIS A 122 5.85 14.13 -0.13
CA HIS A 122 4.94 14.19 -1.26
C HIS A 122 5.79 14.01 -2.55
N PRO A 123 5.15 13.69 -3.69
CA PRO A 123 5.84 13.67 -4.98
C PRO A 123 6.60 14.98 -5.25
N PRO A 124 7.75 14.92 -5.93
CA PRO A 124 8.45 16.13 -6.36
C PRO A 124 7.59 16.88 -7.38
N ALA A 125 7.85 18.18 -7.53
CA ALA A 125 7.16 19.09 -8.46
C ALA A 125 5.82 19.65 -7.96
N ASN A 126 5.05 20.25 -8.87
CA ASN A 126 4.01 21.22 -8.54
C ASN A 126 2.68 20.54 -8.26
N GLU A 127 2.00 20.97 -7.20
CA GLU A 127 0.64 20.55 -6.91
C GLU A 127 -0.33 21.31 -7.83
N ILE A 128 -1.04 20.58 -8.69
CA ILE A 128 -1.99 21.16 -9.66
C ILE A 128 -3.44 21.05 -9.20
N TYR A 129 -3.71 20.25 -8.18
CA TYR A 129 -5.03 20.08 -7.59
C TYR A 129 -4.92 19.67 -6.13
N HIS A 130 -5.75 20.29 -5.29
CA HIS A 130 -5.89 19.97 -3.87
C HIS A 130 -7.36 20.05 -3.47
N LYS A 131 -7.91 18.96 -2.92
CA LYS A 131 -9.23 18.94 -2.29
C LYS A 131 -9.24 17.96 -1.12
N ASP A 132 -9.57 18.46 0.06
CA ASP A 132 -9.61 17.70 1.31
C ASP A 132 -8.28 16.96 1.56
N ASP A 133 -8.28 15.62 1.54
CA ASP A 133 -7.08 14.79 1.72
C ASP A 133 -6.50 14.27 0.39
N LEU A 134 -6.95 14.81 -0.76
CA LEU A 134 -6.50 14.42 -2.10
C LEU A 134 -5.70 15.54 -2.78
N SER A 135 -4.44 15.24 -3.08
CA SER A 135 -3.52 16.09 -3.83
C SER A 135 -3.06 15.42 -5.12
N VAL A 136 -2.93 16.19 -6.20
CA VAL A 136 -2.38 15.73 -7.48
C VAL A 136 -1.19 16.59 -7.85
N PHE A 137 -0.08 15.93 -8.20
CA PHE A 137 1.18 16.57 -8.56
C PHE A 137 1.52 16.31 -10.03
N GLU A 138 1.92 17.36 -10.73
CA GLU A 138 2.45 17.26 -12.10
C GLU A 138 3.96 17.06 -12.03
N VAL A 139 4.45 15.90 -12.47
CA VAL A 139 5.87 15.54 -12.44
C VAL A 139 6.41 15.39 -13.87
N ASP A 140 7.27 16.33 -14.29
CA ASP A 140 8.00 16.22 -15.55
C ASP A 140 9.15 15.19 -15.43
N GLY A 141 9.09 14.13 -16.23
CA GLY A 141 10.11 13.06 -16.25
C GLY A 141 11.46 13.48 -16.86
N ASN A 142 11.53 14.58 -17.62
CA ASN A 142 12.81 15.10 -18.09
C ASN A 142 13.59 15.80 -16.96
N ILE A 143 12.88 16.44 -16.02
CA ILE A 143 13.44 17.10 -14.85
C ILE A 143 13.66 16.09 -13.72
N ASN A 144 12.66 15.26 -13.42
CA ASN A 144 12.68 14.29 -12.32
C ASN A 144 12.97 12.86 -12.81
N ARG A 145 14.09 12.68 -13.49
CA ARG A 145 14.44 11.42 -14.18
C ARG A 145 14.50 10.16 -13.31
N TYR A 146 14.73 10.33 -12.02
CA TYR A 146 14.91 9.23 -11.06
C TYR A 146 13.69 9.00 -10.17
N TYR A 147 12.63 9.77 -10.37
CA TYR A 147 11.32 9.54 -9.79
C TYR A 147 10.53 8.58 -10.67
#